data_AF-A0A933QHM9-F1
#
_entry.id   AF-A0A933QHM9-F1
#
_cell.length_a   1.000
_cell.length_b   1.000
_cell.length_c   1.000
_cell.angle_alpha   90.00
_cell.angle_beta   90.00
_cell.angle_gamma   90.00
#
_symmetry.space_group_name_H-M   'P 1'
#
loop_
_entity.id
_entity.type
_entity.pdbx_description
1 polymer ?
#
loop_
_entity_poly.entity_id
_entity_poly.type
_entity_poly.pdbx_seq_one_letter_code
_entity_poly.pdbx_strand_id
1 'polypeptide(L)'
;MKFSLKISKAEELPADGLAFFAWEGEMEKAGFKGKQEEILVCPGKEGLVEKIYFVGLGKKEEATPLVLRKIFALLGKRAKSEVCQTLVLSLKTLAEKKDFSLFDLGQGATEGFLLRSYKFLKYKSKPLEEIEVGEVIFAVDDASELVAVKEGISRGEIFSQAVSFTRDLVNEPASVTTPTYLANLAQKLAKTNGFSCRVYEK
;
A
#
# COMPACT_ATOMS: atom_id res chain seq x y z
N MET A 1 9.59 -4.84 0.61
CA MET A 1 8.22 -5.39 0.76
C MET A 1 7.78 -6.12 -0.51
N LYS A 2 7.28 -7.35 -0.40
CA LYS A 2 6.77 -8.17 -1.51
C LYS A 2 5.24 -8.28 -1.44
N PHE A 3 4.54 -8.17 -2.56
CA PHE A 3 3.11 -8.45 -2.64
C PHE A 3 2.88 -9.85 -3.19
N SER A 4 2.03 -10.65 -2.54
CA SER A 4 1.63 -11.97 -3.02
C SER A 4 0.12 -12.17 -2.91
N LEU A 5 -0.39 -13.10 -3.71
CA LEU A 5 -1.81 -13.43 -3.79
C LEU A 5 -2.01 -14.87 -3.35
N LYS A 6 -3.01 -15.13 -2.51
CA LYS A 6 -3.39 -16.48 -2.10
C LYS A 6 -4.91 -16.66 -2.20
N ILE A 7 -5.33 -17.78 -2.79
CA ILE A 7 -6.73 -18.21 -2.82
C ILE A 7 -6.97 -19.04 -1.56
N SER A 8 -7.45 -18.39 -0.51
CA SER A 8 -7.80 -18.99 0.77
C SER A 8 -8.43 -17.89 1.62
N LYS A 9 -9.30 -18.29 2.54
CA LYS A 9 -9.85 -17.35 3.52
C LYS A 9 -8.71 -16.72 4.31
N ALA A 10 -8.82 -15.43 4.58
CA ALA A 10 -7.78 -14.69 5.28
C ALA A 10 -7.49 -15.29 6.68
N GLU A 11 -8.50 -15.88 7.33
CA GLU A 11 -8.39 -16.57 8.61
C GLU A 11 -7.55 -17.85 8.56
N GLU A 12 -7.35 -18.46 7.40
CA GLU A 12 -6.69 -19.76 7.24
C GLU A 12 -5.20 -19.64 6.88
N LEU A 13 -4.71 -18.40 6.70
CA LEU A 13 -3.35 -18.13 6.26
C LEU A 13 -2.43 -17.79 7.45
N PRO A 14 -1.29 -18.48 7.59
CA PRO A 14 -0.35 -18.19 8.67
C PRO A 14 0.34 -16.85 8.45
N ALA A 15 0.33 -15.97 9.45
CA ALA A 15 0.93 -14.64 9.40
C ALA A 15 1.17 -14.02 10.78
N ASP A 16 2.11 -13.09 10.89
CA ASP A 16 2.31 -12.33 12.14
C ASP A 16 1.19 -11.29 12.34
N GLY A 17 0.60 -10.84 11.23
CA GLY A 17 -0.51 -9.89 11.23
C GLY A 17 -1.61 -10.27 10.24
N LEU A 18 -2.85 -10.15 10.66
CA LEU A 18 -4.03 -10.24 9.79
C LEU A 18 -4.86 -8.96 9.92
N ALA A 19 -5.11 -8.29 8.80
CA ALA A 19 -5.93 -7.08 8.78
C ALA A 19 -7.36 -7.39 8.34
N PHE A 20 -8.31 -7.04 9.20
CA PHE A 20 -9.74 -7.01 8.92
C PHE A 20 -10.25 -5.59 8.83
N PHE A 21 -11.15 -5.38 7.88
CA PHE A 21 -11.79 -4.08 7.68
C PHE A 21 -13.23 -4.03 8.23
N ALA A 22 -13.76 -5.15 8.76
CA ALA A 22 -14.92 -5.17 9.64
C ALA A 22 -15.09 -6.53 10.38
N TRP A 23 -15.56 -6.50 11.64
CA TRP A 23 -16.11 -7.66 12.35
C TRP A 23 -17.04 -7.20 13.49
N GLU A 24 -18.31 -7.55 13.46
CA GLU A 24 -19.34 -6.95 14.33
C GLU A 24 -19.33 -7.42 15.79
N GLY A 25 -18.70 -8.55 16.14
CA GLY A 25 -18.84 -9.15 17.48
C GLY A 25 -17.90 -8.61 18.57
N GLU A 26 -16.59 -8.58 18.31
CA GLU A 26 -15.59 -8.20 19.32
C GLU A 26 -15.30 -6.69 19.36
N MET A 27 -15.58 -5.99 18.25
CA MET A 27 -15.38 -4.54 18.11
C MET A 27 -16.20 -3.71 19.09
N GLU A 28 -17.49 -4.05 19.26
CA GLU A 28 -18.40 -3.28 20.12
C GLU A 28 -17.98 -3.34 21.59
N LYS A 29 -17.51 -4.52 22.04
CA LYS A 29 -16.99 -4.71 23.40
C LYS A 29 -15.71 -3.91 23.66
N ALA A 30 -14.90 -3.71 22.61
CA ALA A 30 -13.69 -2.90 22.65
C ALA A 30 -13.93 -1.40 22.42
N GLY A 31 -15.18 -0.97 22.20
CA GLY A 31 -15.53 0.42 21.97
C GLY A 31 -15.08 0.98 20.61
N PHE A 32 -14.78 0.11 19.64
CA PHE A 32 -14.33 0.48 18.31
C PHE A 32 -15.48 1.08 17.51
N LYS A 33 -15.32 2.32 17.03
CA LYS A 33 -16.37 3.08 16.33
C LYS A 33 -16.24 3.05 14.80
N GLY A 34 -15.18 2.45 14.28
CA GLY A 34 -14.91 2.39 12.85
C GLY A 34 -14.61 3.75 12.23
N LYS A 35 -14.16 4.73 13.03
CA LYS A 35 -13.77 6.05 12.52
C LYS A 35 -12.57 5.92 11.60
N GLN A 36 -12.43 6.85 10.66
CA GLN A 36 -11.27 6.84 9.76
C GLN A 36 -9.97 6.89 10.57
N GLU A 37 -8.99 6.06 10.19
CA GLU A 37 -7.68 5.95 10.85
C GLU A 37 -7.71 5.33 12.27
N GLU A 38 -8.86 4.86 12.75
CA GLU A 38 -8.96 4.09 13.99
C GLU A 38 -8.40 2.67 13.77
N ILE A 39 -7.45 2.23 14.59
CA ILE A 39 -6.94 0.86 14.57
C ILE A 39 -7.16 0.22 15.94
N LEU A 40 -7.83 -0.92 15.95
CA LEU A 40 -7.90 -1.80 17.11
C LEU A 40 -7.03 -3.03 16.85
N VAL A 41 -6.25 -3.44 17.84
CA VAL A 41 -5.40 -4.63 17.76
C VAL A 41 -5.92 -5.65 18.76
N CYS A 42 -6.22 -6.84 18.27
CA CYS A 42 -6.64 -7.98 19.07
C CYS A 42 -5.60 -9.11 18.96
N PRO A 43 -5.47 -9.97 19.99
CA PRO A 43 -4.71 -11.21 19.86
C PRO A 43 -5.33 -12.07 18.75
N GLY A 44 -4.48 -12.66 17.91
CA GLY A 44 -4.92 -13.60 16.90
C GLY A 44 -5.08 -15.02 17.44
N LYS A 45 -5.32 -15.97 16.53
CA LYS A 45 -5.43 -17.39 16.86
C LYS A 45 -4.04 -18.02 16.91
N GLU A 46 -3.68 -18.54 18.08
CA GLU A 46 -2.39 -19.20 18.31
C GLU A 46 -2.10 -20.28 17.26
N GLY A 47 -0.87 -20.26 16.72
CA GLY A 47 -0.43 -21.16 15.65
C GLY A 47 -0.89 -20.79 14.24
N LEU A 48 -1.66 -19.71 14.07
CA LEU A 48 -2.15 -19.25 12.77
C LEU A 48 -1.86 -17.77 12.56
N VAL A 49 -2.37 -16.91 13.44
CA VAL A 49 -2.16 -15.47 13.36
C VAL A 49 -1.78 -14.94 14.74
N GLU A 50 -0.68 -14.19 14.84
CA GLU A 50 -0.28 -13.62 16.14
C GLU A 50 -1.20 -12.45 16.55
N LYS A 51 -1.52 -11.56 15.61
CA LYS A 51 -2.34 -10.36 15.86
C LYS A 51 -3.33 -10.09 14.74
N ILE A 52 -4.51 -9.62 15.16
CA ILE A 52 -5.56 -9.16 14.27
C ILE A 52 -5.67 -7.63 14.36
N TYR A 53 -5.53 -6.96 13.23
CA TYR A 53 -5.72 -5.51 13.09
C TYR A 53 -7.09 -5.23 12.52
N PHE A 54 -7.90 -4.51 13.26
CA PHE A 54 -9.14 -3.94 12.77
C PHE A 54 -8.94 -2.50 12.38
N VAL A 55 -9.33 -2.14 11.16
CA VAL A 55 -9.08 -0.81 10.62
C VAL A 55 -10.36 -0.09 10.26
N GLY A 56 -10.52 1.10 10.84
CA GLY A 56 -11.70 1.94 10.69
C GLY A 56 -11.67 2.70 9.37
N LEU A 57 -12.74 2.51 8.60
CA LEU A 57 -12.88 3.06 7.25
C LEU A 57 -13.59 4.41 7.22
N GLY A 58 -14.17 4.84 8.34
CA GLY A 58 -15.05 6.01 8.39
C GLY A 58 -16.41 5.74 7.75
N LYS A 59 -17.11 6.82 7.37
CA LYS A 59 -18.46 6.74 6.77
C LYS A 59 -18.42 6.24 5.33
N LYS A 60 -19.53 5.73 4.80
CA LYS A 60 -19.55 5.14 3.43
C LYS A 60 -19.33 6.22 2.37
N GLU A 61 -19.83 7.42 2.62
CA GLU A 61 -19.79 8.56 1.72
C GLU A 61 -18.39 9.18 1.60
N GLU A 62 -17.51 8.93 2.57
CA GLU A 62 -16.13 9.43 2.60
C GLU A 62 -15.14 8.44 1.94
N ALA A 63 -15.63 7.29 1.51
CA ALA A 63 -14.82 6.22 0.92
C ALA A 63 -14.30 6.65 -0.46
N THR A 64 -13.05 7.10 -0.50
CA THR A 64 -12.36 7.50 -1.73
C THR A 64 -11.06 6.72 -1.91
N PRO A 65 -10.50 6.64 -3.13
CA PRO A 65 -9.18 6.05 -3.35
C PRO A 65 -8.07 6.71 -2.50
N LEU A 66 -8.19 8.01 -2.19
CA LEU A 66 -7.28 8.69 -1.28
C LEU A 66 -7.38 8.14 0.15
N VAL A 67 -8.59 7.93 0.65
CA VAL A 67 -8.81 7.38 1.99
C VAL A 67 -8.28 5.94 2.08
N LEU A 68 -8.51 5.10 1.07
CA LEU A 68 -7.92 3.76 1.01
C LEU A 68 -6.39 3.80 1.15
N ARG A 69 -5.72 4.63 0.36
CA ARG A 69 -4.25 4.75 0.42
C ARG A 69 -3.76 5.19 1.80
N LYS A 70 -4.45 6.13 2.45
CA LYS A 70 -4.11 6.56 3.82
C LYS A 70 -4.25 5.44 4.82
N ILE A 71 -5.32 4.66 4.71
CA ILE A 71 -5.62 3.54 5.60
C ILE A 71 -4.56 2.44 5.46
N PHE A 72 -4.22 2.02 4.24
CA PHE A 72 -3.17 1.04 4.01
C PHE A 72 -1.78 1.56 4.39
N ALA A 73 -1.50 2.85 4.18
CA ALA A 73 -0.28 3.49 4.67
C ALA A 73 -0.17 3.44 6.20
N LEU A 74 -1.27 3.68 6.91
CA LEU A 74 -1.32 3.59 8.37
C LEU A 74 -1.10 2.16 8.85
N LEU A 75 -1.75 1.19 8.19
CA LEU A 75 -1.57 -0.24 8.47
C LEU A 75 -0.12 -0.67 8.26
N GLY A 76 0.49 -0.27 7.14
CA GLY A 76 1.90 -0.56 6.86
C GLY A 76 2.85 0.06 7.88
N LYS A 77 2.57 1.29 8.33
CA LYS A 77 3.33 1.92 9.42
C LYS A 77 3.23 1.10 10.71
N ARG A 78 2.03 0.63 11.05
CA ARG A 78 1.80 -0.16 12.27
C ARG A 78 2.50 -1.52 12.19
N ALA A 79 2.31 -2.25 11.09
CA ALA A 79 2.98 -3.54 10.85
C ALA A 79 4.52 -3.40 10.92
N LYS A 80 5.08 -2.35 10.32
CA LYS A 80 6.51 -2.03 10.40
C LYS A 80 6.98 -1.76 11.83
N SER A 81 6.20 -0.99 12.62
CA SER A 81 6.56 -0.71 14.02
C SER A 81 6.53 -1.95 14.93
N GLU A 82 5.79 -2.98 14.53
CA GLU A 82 5.68 -4.24 15.24
C GLU A 82 6.57 -5.35 14.67
N VAL A 83 7.45 -5.02 13.71
CA VAL A 83 8.40 -5.98 13.09
C VAL A 83 7.69 -7.15 12.40
N CYS A 84 6.48 -6.91 11.91
CA CYS A 84 5.68 -7.90 11.18
C CYS A 84 6.37 -8.25 9.86
N GLN A 85 6.72 -9.53 9.67
CA GLN A 85 7.28 -10.08 8.43
C GLN A 85 6.18 -10.39 7.42
N THR A 86 5.06 -10.97 7.87
CA THR A 86 3.94 -11.35 7.00
C THR A 86 2.64 -10.70 7.45
N LEU A 87 2.02 -9.92 6.56
CA LEU A 87 0.73 -9.28 6.76
C LEU A 87 -0.30 -9.82 5.76
N VAL A 88 -1.38 -10.42 6.24
CA VAL A 88 -2.52 -10.86 5.41
C VAL A 88 -3.60 -9.78 5.40
N LEU A 89 -4.17 -9.50 4.23
CA LEU A 89 -5.27 -8.55 4.06
C LEU A 89 -6.54 -9.29 3.67
N SER A 90 -7.59 -9.17 4.49
CA SER A 90 -8.94 -9.64 4.16
C SER A 90 -9.69 -8.56 3.39
N LEU A 91 -9.75 -8.67 2.06
CA LEU A 91 -10.32 -7.61 1.21
C LEU A 91 -11.84 -7.71 1.01
N LYS A 92 -12.43 -8.88 1.25
CA LYS A 92 -13.83 -9.17 0.92
C LYS A 92 -14.81 -8.18 1.54
N THR A 93 -14.68 -7.95 2.84
CA THR A 93 -15.60 -7.08 3.56
C THR A 93 -15.46 -5.61 3.15
N LEU A 94 -14.26 -5.23 2.67
CA LEU A 94 -14.00 -3.89 2.17
C LEU A 94 -14.67 -3.65 0.81
N ALA A 95 -14.61 -4.65 -0.07
CA ALA A 95 -15.29 -4.62 -1.37
C ALA A 95 -16.82 -4.57 -1.19
N GLU A 96 -17.36 -5.39 -0.30
CA GLU A 96 -18.80 -5.50 -0.04
C GLU A 96 -19.40 -4.26 0.66
N LYS A 97 -18.72 -3.69 1.66
CA LYS A 97 -19.30 -2.61 2.49
C LYS A 97 -19.14 -1.21 1.91
N LYS A 98 -18.16 -0.98 1.03
CA LYS A 98 -17.80 0.38 0.54
C LYS A 98 -17.83 0.53 -0.98
N ASP A 99 -18.36 -0.43 -1.71
CA ASP A 99 -18.49 -0.43 -3.18
C ASP A 99 -17.16 -0.22 -3.91
N PHE A 100 -16.04 -0.68 -3.34
CA PHE A 100 -14.76 -0.68 -4.03
C PHE A 100 -14.59 -1.95 -4.86
N SER A 101 -14.06 -1.80 -6.07
CA SER A 101 -13.64 -2.97 -6.83
C SER A 101 -12.38 -3.58 -6.21
N LEU A 102 -12.19 -4.88 -6.40
CA LEU A 102 -10.96 -5.57 -6.00
C LEU A 102 -9.69 -4.96 -6.63
N PHE A 103 -9.85 -4.38 -7.82
CA PHE A 103 -8.81 -3.58 -8.47
C PHE A 103 -8.45 -2.34 -7.64
N ASP A 104 -9.43 -1.55 -7.20
CA ASP A 104 -9.19 -0.36 -6.38
C ASP A 104 -8.51 -0.70 -5.05
N LEU A 105 -8.85 -1.86 -4.48
CA LEU A 105 -8.24 -2.35 -3.26
C LEU A 105 -6.79 -2.77 -3.47
N GLY A 106 -6.50 -3.53 -4.54
CA GLY A 106 -5.14 -3.90 -4.91
C GLY A 106 -4.27 -2.67 -5.17
N GLN A 107 -4.79 -1.70 -5.93
CA GLN A 107 -4.08 -0.45 -6.22
C GLN A 107 -3.88 0.40 -4.96
N GLY A 108 -4.95 0.64 -4.20
CA GLY A 108 -4.92 1.48 -2.99
C GLY A 108 -4.01 0.93 -1.90
N ALA A 109 -4.00 -0.39 -1.71
CA ALA A 109 -3.09 -1.06 -0.81
C ALA A 109 -1.64 -0.88 -1.24
N THR A 110 -1.33 -1.24 -2.48
CA THR A 110 0.02 -1.16 -3.04
C THR A 110 0.57 0.27 -2.97
N GLU A 111 -0.21 1.26 -3.40
CA GLU A 111 0.18 2.67 -3.29
C GLU A 111 0.35 3.11 -1.84
N GLY A 112 -0.56 2.73 -0.95
CA GLY A 112 -0.49 3.06 0.47
C GLY A 112 0.80 2.55 1.11
N PHE A 113 1.16 1.29 0.89
CA PHE A 113 2.37 0.69 1.42
C PHE A 113 3.64 1.29 0.82
N LEU A 114 3.74 1.35 -0.51
CA LEU A 114 4.97 1.79 -1.20
C LEU A 114 5.23 3.29 -0.98
N LEU A 115 4.22 4.14 -1.16
CA LEU A 115 4.38 5.59 -0.99
C LEU A 115 4.62 6.00 0.46
N ARG A 116 4.21 5.17 1.42
CA ARG A 116 4.51 5.36 2.84
C ARG A 116 5.96 5.00 3.16
N SER A 117 6.50 3.99 2.49
CA SER A 117 7.89 3.55 2.67
C SER A 117 8.90 4.43 1.93
N TYR A 118 8.45 5.29 1.00
CA TYR A 118 9.32 6.23 0.28
C TYR A 118 10.15 7.10 1.24
N LYS A 119 11.46 7.18 0.98
CA LYS A 119 12.40 8.08 1.63
C LYS A 119 13.44 8.56 0.62
N PHE A 120 13.78 9.84 0.67
CA PHE A 120 14.90 10.39 -0.08
C PHE A 120 16.19 10.29 0.75
N LEU A 121 17.05 9.32 0.42
CA LEU A 121 18.25 8.98 1.21
C LEU A 121 19.58 9.37 0.54
N LYS A 122 19.56 9.92 -0.68
CA LYS A 122 20.74 10.19 -1.51
C LYS A 122 21.87 10.95 -0.79
N TYR A 123 21.53 11.85 0.12
CA TYR A 123 22.48 12.70 0.85
C TYR A 123 22.64 12.33 2.33
N LYS A 124 22.08 11.20 2.77
CA LYS A 124 22.20 10.72 4.15
C LYS A 124 23.43 9.82 4.25
N SER A 125 24.36 10.19 5.14
CA SER A 125 25.62 9.48 5.35
C SER A 125 25.51 8.21 6.19
N LYS A 126 24.42 8.05 6.95
CA LYS A 126 24.14 6.84 7.72
C LYS A 126 23.07 6.01 7.02
N PRO A 127 23.32 4.73 6.72
CA PRO A 127 22.25 3.83 6.32
C PRO A 127 21.24 3.74 7.48
N LEU A 128 19.95 3.86 7.16
CA LEU A 128 18.90 3.60 8.12
C LEU A 128 18.71 2.08 8.20
N GLU A 129 18.74 1.51 9.41
CA GLU A 129 18.22 0.17 9.61
C GLU A 129 16.71 0.21 9.31
N GLU A 130 16.32 -0.54 8.29
CA GLU A 130 14.96 -0.56 7.77
C GLU A 130 14.31 -1.88 8.16
N ILE A 131 13.48 -1.85 9.19
CA ILE A 131 12.49 -2.89 9.39
C ILE A 131 11.44 -2.67 8.30
N GLU A 132 11.20 -3.65 7.44
CA GLU A 132 10.10 -3.60 6.48
C GLU A 132 9.15 -4.76 6.73
N VAL A 133 7.90 -4.60 6.29
CA VAL A 133 7.02 -5.75 6.11
C VAL A 133 7.62 -6.58 4.97
N GLY A 134 7.96 -7.83 5.27
CA GLY A 134 8.57 -8.75 4.30
C GLY A 134 7.62 -9.07 3.16
N GLU A 135 6.42 -9.55 3.51
CA GLU A 135 5.37 -9.96 2.58
C GLU A 135 4.00 -9.42 3.00
N VAL A 136 3.25 -8.90 2.03
CA VAL A 136 1.84 -8.56 2.15
C VAL A 136 1.05 -9.53 1.26
N ILE A 137 0.20 -10.32 1.87
CA ILE A 137 -0.63 -11.33 1.22
C ILE A 137 -2.04 -10.78 1.04
N PHE A 138 -2.47 -10.69 -0.20
CA PHE A 138 -3.85 -10.43 -0.55
C PHE A 138 -4.61 -11.77 -0.58
N ALA A 139 -5.47 -11.97 0.41
CA ALA A 139 -6.34 -13.14 0.49
C ALA A 139 -7.61 -12.91 -0.34
N VAL A 140 -7.91 -13.83 -1.23
CA VAL A 140 -9.14 -13.85 -2.04
C VAL A 140 -9.84 -15.19 -1.88
N ASP A 141 -11.17 -15.19 -2.00
CA ASP A 141 -11.97 -16.40 -1.79
C ASP A 141 -12.08 -17.22 -3.08
N ASP A 142 -12.03 -16.56 -4.24
CA ASP A 142 -12.22 -17.19 -5.55
C ASP A 142 -11.08 -16.86 -6.53
N ALA A 143 -10.77 -17.79 -7.44
CA ALA A 143 -9.74 -17.60 -8.44
C ALA A 143 -10.06 -16.47 -9.44
N SER A 144 -11.34 -16.21 -9.71
CA SER A 144 -11.80 -15.13 -10.60
C SER A 144 -11.47 -13.74 -10.06
N GLU A 145 -11.33 -13.60 -8.74
CA GLU A 145 -10.98 -12.34 -8.05
C GLU A 145 -9.51 -11.96 -8.25
N LEU A 146 -8.64 -12.95 -8.49
CA LEU A 146 -7.19 -12.74 -8.61
C LEU A 146 -6.81 -11.77 -9.71
N VAL A 147 -7.51 -11.81 -10.84
CA VAL A 147 -7.15 -10.98 -12.00
C VAL A 147 -7.28 -9.51 -11.65
N ALA A 148 -8.41 -9.11 -11.07
CA ALA A 148 -8.67 -7.72 -10.69
C ALA A 148 -7.67 -7.23 -9.64
N VAL A 149 -7.39 -8.03 -8.60
CA VAL A 149 -6.42 -7.63 -7.56
C VAL A 149 -5.01 -7.51 -8.17
N LYS A 150 -4.60 -8.45 -9.03
CA LYS A 150 -3.28 -8.44 -9.67
C LYS A 150 -3.08 -7.22 -10.57
N GLU A 151 -4.09 -6.86 -11.35
CA GLU A 151 -4.09 -5.64 -12.17
C GLU A 151 -4.01 -4.38 -11.29
N GLY A 152 -4.75 -4.35 -10.18
CA GLY A 152 -4.69 -3.28 -9.19
C GLY A 152 -3.28 -3.13 -8.61
N ILE A 153 -2.67 -4.22 -8.17
CA ILE A 153 -1.28 -4.25 -7.66
C ILE A 153 -0.32 -3.70 -8.72
N SER A 154 -0.37 -4.23 -9.95
CA SER A 154 0.53 -3.80 -11.03
C SER A 154 0.40 -2.31 -11.32
N ARG A 155 -0.84 -1.78 -11.35
CA ARG A 155 -1.05 -0.34 -11.52
C ARG A 155 -0.51 0.46 -10.32
N GLY A 156 -0.76 -0.01 -9.10
CA GLY A 156 -0.27 0.62 -7.89
C GLY A 156 1.26 0.69 -7.83
N GLU A 157 1.96 -0.35 -8.29
CA GLU A 157 3.42 -0.37 -8.40
C GLU A 157 3.92 0.68 -9.39
N ILE A 158 3.34 0.73 -10.59
CA ILE A 158 3.71 1.71 -11.64
C ILE A 158 3.49 3.14 -11.13
N PHE A 159 2.32 3.42 -10.54
CA PHE A 159 2.00 4.74 -10.00
C PHE A 159 2.93 5.11 -8.84
N SER A 160 3.21 4.18 -7.94
CA SER A 160 4.11 4.42 -6.81
C SER A 160 5.54 4.72 -7.26
N GLN A 161 6.03 4.00 -8.27
CA GLN A 161 7.35 4.24 -8.86
C GLN A 161 7.40 5.60 -9.56
N ALA A 162 6.39 5.95 -10.36
CA ALA A 162 6.33 7.24 -11.04
C ALA A 162 6.28 8.42 -10.05
N VAL A 163 5.49 8.29 -8.98
CA VAL A 163 5.41 9.29 -7.91
C VAL A 163 6.73 9.38 -7.14
N SER A 164 7.35 8.26 -6.81
CA SER A 164 8.64 8.23 -6.11
C SER A 164 9.75 8.87 -6.94
N PHE A 165 9.82 8.53 -8.23
CA PHE A 165 10.73 9.16 -9.19
C PHE A 165 10.52 10.68 -9.26
N THR A 166 9.27 11.13 -9.32
CA THR A 166 8.96 12.57 -9.33
C THR A 166 9.41 13.23 -8.02
N ARG A 167 9.17 12.58 -6.88
CA ARG A 167 9.63 13.07 -5.57
C ARG A 167 11.15 13.16 -5.49
N ASP A 168 11.88 12.21 -6.08
CA ASP A 168 13.34 12.27 -6.12
C ASP A 168 13.78 13.54 -6.85
N LEU A 169 13.22 13.83 -8.03
CA LEU A 169 13.53 15.06 -8.78
C LEU A 169 13.21 16.33 -8.00
N VAL A 170 12.07 16.36 -7.30
CA VAL A 170 11.67 17.52 -6.48
C VAL A 170 12.58 17.70 -5.26
N ASN A 171 13.07 16.59 -4.68
CA ASN A 171 13.94 16.60 -3.50
C ASN A 171 15.42 16.84 -3.84
N GLU A 172 15.82 16.75 -5.12
CA GLU A 172 17.14 17.19 -5.57
C GLU A 172 17.31 18.71 -5.35
N PRO A 173 18.52 19.17 -5.00
CA PRO A 173 18.81 20.60 -4.96
C PRO A 173 18.74 21.21 -6.37
N ALA A 174 18.39 22.49 -6.44
CA ALA A 174 18.25 23.21 -7.72
C ALA A 174 19.53 23.23 -8.59
N SER A 175 20.70 23.03 -7.97
CA SER A 175 21.98 22.89 -8.69
C SER A 175 22.08 21.59 -9.49
N VAL A 176 21.30 20.56 -9.15
CA VAL A 176 21.26 19.26 -9.84
C VAL A 176 20.12 19.24 -10.86
N THR A 177 18.88 19.55 -10.44
CA THR A 177 17.68 19.55 -11.29
C THR A 177 17.56 20.82 -12.14
N THR A 178 18.59 21.09 -12.93
CA THR A 178 18.62 22.19 -13.90
C THR A 178 17.70 21.91 -15.10
N PRO A 179 17.28 22.94 -15.86
CA PRO A 179 16.51 22.74 -17.09
C PRO A 179 17.18 21.77 -18.08
N THR A 180 18.50 21.87 -18.26
CA THR A 180 19.28 20.97 -19.11
C THR A 180 19.25 19.53 -18.59
N TYR A 181 19.36 19.34 -17.27
CA TYR A 181 19.23 18.02 -16.66
C TYR A 181 17.85 17.40 -16.93
N LEU A 182 16.77 18.17 -16.74
CA LEU A 182 15.40 17.70 -16.99
C LEU A 182 15.15 17.39 -18.47
N ALA A 183 15.68 18.21 -19.38
CA ALA A 183 15.62 17.94 -20.82
C ALA A 183 16.32 16.63 -21.20
N ASN A 184 17.54 16.42 -20.70
CA ASN A 184 18.29 15.18 -20.92
C ASN A 184 17.58 13.96 -20.34
N LEU A 185 17.02 14.10 -19.14
CA LEU A 185 16.25 13.05 -18.48
C LEU A 185 14.98 12.69 -19.28
N ALA A 186 14.25 13.69 -19.77
CA ALA A 186 13.06 13.48 -20.61
C ALA A 186 13.40 12.75 -21.92
N GLN A 187 14.48 13.17 -22.60
CA GLN A 187 14.95 12.48 -23.82
C GLN A 187 15.38 11.04 -23.53
N LYS A 188 16.06 10.79 -22.40
CA LYS A 188 16.45 9.44 -21.97
C LYS A 188 15.22 8.56 -21.73
N LEU A 189 14.23 9.05 -20.99
CA LEU A 189 12.98 8.31 -20.75
C LEU A 189 12.25 7.99 -22.07
N ALA A 190 12.21 8.95 -22.99
CA ALA A 190 11.59 8.78 -24.30
C ALA A 190 12.27 7.67 -25.12
N LYS A 191 13.61 7.69 -25.17
CA LYS A 191 14.40 6.65 -25.84
C LYS A 191 14.20 5.27 -25.22
N THR A 192 14.17 5.19 -23.89
CA THR A 192 14.01 3.90 -23.18
C THR A 192 12.61 3.31 -23.34
N ASN A 193 11.57 4.14 -23.40
CA ASN A 193 10.17 3.68 -23.40
C ASN A 193 9.47 3.82 -24.77
N GLY A 194 10.18 4.28 -25.81
CA GLY A 194 9.68 4.30 -27.19
C GLY A 194 8.66 5.40 -27.51
N PHE A 195 8.67 6.52 -26.78
CA PHE A 195 7.82 7.68 -27.08
C PHE A 195 8.63 8.86 -27.64
N SER A 196 7.96 9.85 -28.26
CA SER A 196 8.63 11.03 -28.81
C SER A 196 8.85 12.11 -27.75
N CYS A 197 10.00 12.78 -27.80
CA CYS A 197 10.32 13.92 -26.94
C CYS A 197 10.88 15.06 -27.80
N ARG A 198 10.36 16.27 -27.59
CA ARG A 198 10.86 17.51 -28.19
C ARG A 198 11.21 18.48 -27.07
N VAL A 199 12.43 18.97 -27.07
CA VAL A 199 12.90 20.01 -26.15
C VAL A 199 13.03 21.29 -26.95
N TYR A 200 12.40 22.36 -26.47
CA TYR A 200 12.49 23.69 -27.07
C TYR A 200 13.46 24.53 -26.25
N GLU A 201 14.41 25.14 -26.94
CA GLU A 201 15.29 26.15 -26.38
C GLU A 201 14.72 27.55 -26.64
N LYS A 202 15.23 28.53 -25.91
CA LYS A 202 14.78 29.92 -26.01
C LYS A 202 15.64 30.72 -26.97
#